data_AF-A0A842YHL1-F1
#
_entry.id   AF-A0A842YHL1-F1
#
_cell.length_a   1.000
_cell.length_b   1.000
_cell.length_c   1.000
_cell.angle_alpha   90.00
_cell.angle_beta   90.00
_cell.angle_gamma   90.00
#
_symmetry.space_group_name_H-M   'P 1'
#
loop_
_entity.id
_entity.type
_entity.pdbx_description
1 polymer ?
#
loop_
_entity_poly.entity_id
_entity_poly.type
_entity_poly.pdbx_seq_one_letter_code
_entity_poly.pdbx_strand_id
1 'polypeptide(L)'
;DIPIENCVMIVVLQELSMYQTLRFDKAVPQNLYFDAAAAADHICLLAHALGLGSCWLTHGEDTQKRLREHFNLSPTMTSRNHIIIGWPAEETIKSERMNLDEAILN
;
A
#
# COMPACT_ATOMS: atom_id res chain seq x y z
N ASP A 1 18.78 3.90 -3.09
CA ASP A 1 18.28 3.14 -1.93
C ASP A 1 17.86 4.11 -0.85
N ILE A 2 16.63 4.01 -0.35
CA ILE A 2 16.14 4.86 0.74
C ILE A 2 16.79 4.32 2.03
N PRO A 3 17.59 5.11 2.77
CA PRO A 3 18.19 4.64 4.01
C PRO A 3 17.08 4.34 5.02
N ILE A 4 16.91 3.06 5.36
CA ILE A 4 15.89 2.55 6.28
C ILE A 4 16.44 2.32 7.70
N GLU A 5 17.58 2.91 8.06
CA GLU A 5 18.27 2.63 9.33
C GLU A 5 17.42 2.91 10.58
N ASN A 6 16.46 3.82 10.48
CA ASN A 6 15.57 4.22 11.58
C ASN A 6 14.09 3.91 11.32
N CYS A 7 13.77 3.12 10.28
CA CYS A 7 12.39 2.81 9.92
C CYS A 7 12.24 1.37 9.42
N VAL A 8 11.00 0.90 9.37
CA VAL A 8 10.64 -0.41 8.81
C VAL A 8 9.91 -0.18 7.50
N MET A 9 10.30 -0.91 6.46
CA MET A 9 9.54 -1.01 5.21
C MET A 9 8.66 -2.25 5.24
N ILE A 10 7.34 -2.04 5.14
CA ILE A 10 6.36 -3.11 4.97
C ILE A 10 6.00 -3.18 3.49
N VAL A 11 6.25 -4.33 2.85
CA VAL A 11 5.84 -4.56 1.45
C VAL A 11 4.47 -5.23 1.44
N VAL A 12 3.48 -4.59 0.82
CA VAL A 12 2.11 -5.13 0.73
C VAL A 12 1.97 -5.95 -0.54
N LEU A 13 1.79 -7.26 -0.33
CA LEU A 13 1.60 -8.23 -1.40
C LEU A 13 0.10 -8.54 -1.53
N GLN A 14 -0.36 -8.61 -2.77
CA GLN A 14 -1.69 -9.10 -3.09
C GLN A 14 -1.61 -10.51 -3.64
N GLU A 15 -2.40 -11.41 -3.06
CA GLU A 15 -2.51 -12.79 -3.52
C GLU A 15 -3.68 -12.99 -4.48
N LEU A 16 -3.43 -13.56 -5.67
CA LEU A 16 -4.38 -13.59 -6.78
C LEU A 16 -5.05 -14.94 -7.03
N SER A 17 -4.58 -16.06 -6.47
CA SER A 17 -5.19 -17.38 -6.72
C SER A 17 -6.64 -17.44 -6.26
N MET A 18 -6.97 -16.78 -5.14
CA MET A 18 -8.34 -16.76 -4.63
C MET A 18 -9.27 -15.96 -5.56
N TYR A 19 -8.78 -14.85 -6.11
CA TYR A 19 -9.55 -14.07 -7.09
C TYR A 19 -9.86 -14.90 -8.34
N GLN A 20 -8.89 -15.68 -8.83
CA GLN A 20 -9.08 -16.57 -9.97
C GLN A 20 -10.02 -17.74 -9.64
N THR A 21 -9.85 -18.35 -8.46
CA THR A 21 -10.65 -19.48 -7.99
C THR A 21 -12.13 -19.09 -7.87
N LEU A 22 -12.40 -17.91 -7.31
CA LEU A 22 -13.75 -17.36 -7.16
C LEU A 22 -14.24 -16.60 -8.41
N ARG A 23 -13.40 -16.51 -9.45
CA ARG A 23 -13.66 -15.77 -10.70
C ARG A 23 -13.92 -14.27 -10.50
N PHE A 24 -13.42 -13.68 -9.42
CA PHE A 24 -13.55 -12.24 -9.15
C PHE A 24 -12.77 -11.39 -10.15
N ASP A 25 -11.69 -11.94 -10.71
CA ASP A 25 -10.97 -11.36 -11.85
C ASP A 25 -11.85 -11.16 -13.09
N LYS A 26 -12.96 -11.89 -13.20
CA LYS A 26 -13.92 -11.80 -14.32
C LYS A 26 -15.24 -11.16 -13.93
N ALA A 27 -15.77 -11.51 -12.76
CA ALA A 27 -17.08 -11.04 -12.31
C ALA A 27 -17.03 -9.59 -11.81
N VAL A 28 -15.94 -9.19 -11.16
CA VAL A 28 -15.76 -7.86 -10.55
C VAL A 28 -14.33 -7.35 -10.72
N PRO A 29 -13.81 -7.28 -11.96
CA PRO A 29 -12.41 -6.88 -12.22
C PRO A 29 -12.04 -5.52 -11.64
N GLN A 30 -13.01 -4.61 -11.53
CA GLN A 30 -12.82 -3.27 -10.96
C GLN A 30 -12.45 -3.29 -9.47
N ASN A 31 -12.76 -4.38 -8.74
CA ASN A 31 -12.49 -4.48 -7.30
C ASN A 31 -11.10 -5.03 -6.99
N LEU A 32 -10.33 -5.46 -7.99
CA LEU A 32 -9.11 -6.24 -7.79
C LEU A 32 -8.14 -5.55 -6.82
N TYR A 33 -8.02 -4.22 -6.83
CA TYR A 33 -7.02 -3.53 -6.02
C TYR A 33 -7.48 -3.10 -4.63
N PHE A 34 -8.78 -3.20 -4.32
CA PHE A 34 -9.32 -2.63 -3.08
C PHE A 34 -8.78 -3.29 -1.83
N ASP A 35 -8.60 -4.60 -1.81
CA ASP A 35 -8.19 -5.29 -0.58
C ASP A 35 -6.76 -4.92 -0.17
N ALA A 36 -5.82 -4.90 -1.12
CA ALA A 36 -4.44 -4.50 -0.86
C ALA A 36 -4.33 -3.00 -0.54
N ALA A 37 -5.14 -2.17 -1.20
CA ALA A 37 -5.15 -0.74 -0.93
C ALA A 37 -5.72 -0.42 0.47
N ALA A 38 -6.84 -1.04 0.84
CA ALA A 38 -7.45 -0.88 2.16
C ALA A 38 -6.53 -1.40 3.27
N ALA A 39 -5.88 -2.55 3.07
CA ALA A 39 -4.90 -3.07 4.03
C ALA A 39 -3.73 -2.09 4.24
N ALA A 40 -3.19 -1.54 3.16
CA ALA A 40 -2.11 -0.56 3.20
C ALA A 40 -2.53 0.74 3.90
N ASP A 41 -3.74 1.25 3.62
CA ASP A 41 -4.28 2.44 4.27
C ASP A 41 -4.51 2.21 5.77
N HIS A 42 -5.09 1.07 6.14
CA HIS A 42 -5.27 0.70 7.56
C HIS A 42 -3.94 0.57 8.31
N ILE A 43 -2.88 0.09 7.66
CA ILE A 43 -1.53 0.09 8.25
C ILE A 43 -1.09 1.52 8.57
N CYS A 44 -1.26 2.47 7.63
CA CYS A 44 -0.95 3.89 7.86
C CYS A 44 -1.79 4.50 8.99
N LEU A 45 -3.09 4.22 9.03
CA LEU A 45 -3.99 4.72 10.07
C LEU A 45 -3.62 4.20 11.46
N LEU A 46 -3.29 2.90 11.57
CA LEU A 46 -2.85 2.33 12.85
C LEU A 46 -1.46 2.83 13.26
N ALA A 47 -0.54 3.00 12.31
CA ALA A 47 0.76 3.63 12.59
C ALA A 47 0.56 5.03 13.20
N HIS A 48 -0.29 5.85 12.58
CA HIS A 48 -0.65 7.17 13.11
C HIS A 48 -1.26 7.10 14.51
N ALA A 49 -2.20 6.17 14.76
CA ALA A 49 -2.84 5.99 16.06
C ALA A 49 -1.85 5.60 17.17
N LEU A 50 -0.76 4.91 16.81
CA LEU A 50 0.32 4.53 17.72
C LEU A 50 1.39 5.62 17.90
N GLY A 51 1.22 6.79 17.28
CA GLY A 51 2.19 7.89 17.33
C GLY A 51 3.37 7.75 16.37
N LEU A 52 3.32 6.81 15.43
CA LEU A 52 4.33 6.63 14.38
C LEU A 52 4.01 7.50 13.16
N GLY A 53 5.05 7.87 12.42
CA GLY A 53 4.94 8.39 11.07
C GLY A 53 4.86 7.24 10.07
N SER A 54 4.03 7.39 9.05
CA SER A 54 3.93 6.44 7.94
C SER A 54 3.87 7.13 6.58
N CYS A 55 4.48 6.54 5.57
CA CYS A 55 4.39 7.01 4.19
C CYS A 55 4.05 5.86 3.24
N TRP A 56 2.96 6.02 2.49
CA TRP A 56 2.62 5.14 1.39
C TRP A 56 3.50 5.45 0.19
N LEU A 57 4.17 4.42 -0.33
CA LEU A 57 5.01 4.52 -1.52
C LEU A 57 4.59 3.50 -2.58
N THR A 58 4.54 3.96 -3.82
CA THR A 58 4.30 3.13 -5.00
C THR A 58 5.62 2.85 -5.72
N HIS A 59 5.66 1.80 -6.53
CA HIS A 59 6.87 1.45 -7.28
C HIS A 59 6.51 0.98 -8.70
N GLY A 60 7.43 1.18 -9.64
CA GLY A 60 7.31 0.70 -11.01
C GLY A 60 7.56 -0.81 -11.14
N GLU A 61 7.47 -1.29 -12.38
CA GLU A 61 7.61 -2.72 -12.73
C GLU A 61 8.99 -3.29 -12.37
N ASP A 62 10.07 -2.54 -12.58
CA ASP A 62 11.43 -3.00 -12.27
C ASP A 62 11.62 -3.32 -10.78
N THR A 63 11.13 -2.44 -9.90
CA THR A 63 11.17 -2.67 -8.46
C THR A 63 10.29 -3.86 -8.08
N GLN A 64 9.11 -4.00 -8.68
CA GLN A 64 8.24 -5.15 -8.45
C GLN A 64 8.93 -6.47 -8.84
N LYS A 65 9.66 -6.50 -9.96
CA LYS A 65 10.45 -7.65 -10.39
C LYS A 65 11.55 -7.98 -9.39
N ARG A 66 12.32 -6.97 -8.95
CA ARG A 66 13.37 -7.15 -7.93
C ARG A 66 12.81 -7.67 -6.61
N LEU A 67 11.66 -7.16 -6.16
CA LEU A 67 10.99 -7.65 -4.94
C LEU A 67 10.53 -9.10 -5.10
N ARG A 68 9.98 -9.47 -6.27
CA ARG A 68 9.61 -10.86 -6.57
C ARG A 68 10.80 -11.80 -6.47
N GLU A 69 11.92 -11.44 -7.09
CA GLU A 69 13.14 -12.24 -7.08
C GLU A 69 13.73 -12.31 -5.65
N HIS A 70 13.82 -11.18 -4.95
CA HIS A 70 14.38 -11.11 -3.61
C HIS A 70 13.62 -11.96 -2.58
N PHE A 71 12.28 -11.89 -2.60
CA PHE A 71 11.43 -12.65 -1.67
C PHE A 71 11.00 -14.02 -2.21
N ASN A 72 11.46 -14.41 -3.41
CA ASN A 72 11.04 -15.63 -4.10
C ASN A 72 9.50 -15.80 -4.14
N LEU A 73 8.80 -14.75 -4.57
CA LEU A 73 7.33 -14.70 -4.48
C LEU A 73 6.67 -15.68 -5.43
N SER A 74 5.59 -16.33 -4.95
CA SER A 74 4.69 -17.14 -5.78
C SER A 74 4.26 -16.38 -7.04
N PRO A 75 4.10 -17.05 -8.21
CA PRO A 75 3.52 -16.44 -9.40
C PRO A 75 2.13 -15.82 -9.18
N THR A 76 1.41 -16.30 -8.17
CA THR A 76 0.07 -15.79 -7.79
C THR A 76 0.13 -14.51 -6.96
N MET A 77 1.28 -14.19 -6.35
CA MET A 77 1.44 -13.00 -5.53
C MET A 77 2.03 -11.86 -6.33
N THR A 78 1.59 -10.63 -6.04
CA THR A 78 2.12 -9.42 -6.67
C THR A 78 2.27 -8.28 -5.65
N SER A 79 3.44 -7.62 -5.64
CA SER A 79 3.65 -6.41 -4.83
C SER A 79 2.85 -5.23 -5.39
N ARG A 80 2.13 -4.50 -4.52
CA ARG A 80 1.29 -3.36 -4.91
C ARG A 80 1.86 -2.02 -4.44
N ASN A 81 2.26 -1.96 -3.18
CA ASN A 81 2.85 -0.77 -2.57
C ASN A 81 3.77 -1.20 -1.42
N HIS A 82 4.42 -0.22 -0.81
CA HIS A 82 5.16 -0.40 0.43
C HIS A 82 4.90 0.79 1.35
N ILE A 83 4.86 0.50 2.65
CA ILE A 83 4.66 1.49 3.69
C ILE A 83 5.97 1.62 4.47
N ILE A 84 6.52 2.83 4.54
CA ILE A 84 7.61 3.16 5.47
C ILE A 84 6.97 3.56 6.79
N ILE A 85 7.42 2.99 7.90
CA ILE A 85 6.94 3.30 9.25
C ILE A 85 8.11 3.55 10.18
N GLY A 86 8.03 4.60 11.01
CA GLY A 86 9.04 4.89 12.03
C GLY A 86 8.61 5.98 12.98
N TRP A 87 9.47 6.32 13.93
CA TRP A 87 9.25 7.48 14.78
C TRP A 87 9.43 8.76 13.95
N PRO A 88 8.45 9.67 13.92
CA PRO A 88 8.57 10.88 13.13
C PRO A 88 9.66 11.78 13.73
N ALA A 89 10.59 12.22 12.88
CA ALA A 89 11.68 13.15 13.25
C ALA A 89 11.39 14.60 12.83
N GLU A 90 10.26 14.83 12.16
CA GLU A 90 9.81 16.13 11.70
C GLU A 90 8.29 16.26 11.86
N GLU A 91 7.82 17.49 12.00
CA GLU A 91 6.41 17.83 11.84
C GLU A 91 6.11 18.10 10.38
N THR A 92 4.98 17.62 9.88
CA THR A 92 4.56 17.84 8.49
C THR A 92 3.47 18.90 8.41
N ILE A 93 3.59 19.78 7.42
CA ILE A 93 2.49 20.67 7.03
C ILE A 93 1.48 19.82 6.27
N LYS A 94 0.24 19.79 6.77
CA LYS A 94 -0.84 19.06 6.08
C LYS A 94 -1.08 19.70 4.72
N SER A 95 -1.09 18.88 3.68
CA SER A 95 -1.49 19.31 2.34
C SER A 95 -2.96 19.72 2.33
N GLU A 96 -3.28 20.69 1.47
CA GLU A 96 -4.67 21.12 1.24
C GLU A 96 -5.52 19.93 0.76
N ARG A 97 -6.83 19.97 1.08
CA ARG A 97 -7.83 19.00 0.63
C ARG A 97 -8.93 19.74 -0.10
N MET A 98 -9.56 19.04 -1.05
CA MET A 98 -10.77 19.51 -1.73
C MET A 98 -11.85 19.90 -0.70
N ASN A 99 -12.66 20.92 -1.01
CA ASN A 99 -13.74 21.33 -0.11
C ASN A 99 -14.79 20.22 0.01
N LEU A 100 -15.51 20.20 1.13
CA LEU A 100 -16.50 19.15 1.41
C LEU A 100 -17.61 19.10 0.34
N ASP A 101 -18.10 20.27 -0.05
CA ASP A 101 -19.18 20.40 -1.05
C ASP A 101 -18.75 19.95 -2.46
N GLU A 102 -17.44 19.94 -2.72
CA GLU A 102 -16.88 19.41 -3.98
C GLU A 102 -16.65 17.90 -3.90
N ALA A 103 -16.38 17.37 -2.71
CA ALA A 103 -16.05 15.96 -2.48
C ALA A 103 -17.29 15.06 -2.37
N ILE A 104 -18.47 15.61 -2.08
CA ILE A 104 -19.72 14.87 -1.88
C ILE A 104 -20.74 15.21 -2.98
N LEU A 105 -21.39 14.20 -3.53
CA LEU A 105 -22.59 14.38 -4.36
C LEU A 105 -23.81 14.33 -3.43
N ASN A 106 -24.44 15.49 -3.20
CA ASN A 106 -25.67 15.64 -2.42
C ASN A 106 -26.92 15.69 -3.30
#